data_AF-A0A960QG19-F1
#
_entry.id   AF-A0A960QG19-F1
#
_cell.length_a   1.000
_cell.length_b   1.000
_cell.length_c   1.000
_cell.angle_alpha   90.00
_cell.angle_beta   90.00
_cell.angle_gamma   90.00
#
_symmetry.space_group_name_H-M   'P 1'
#
loop_
_entity.id
_entity.type
_entity.pdbx_description
1 polymer ?
#
loop_
_entity_poly.entity_id
_entity_poly.type
_entity_poly.pdbx_seq_one_letter_code
_entity_poly.pdbx_strand_id
1 'polypeptide(L)'
;MKPLFTNFAILTLIITAGGASFVAAQEEPGMVKAEILTLGESGVIKDLHFRTIDGIGKLSVYSRGFGPPIQYQGPQEMVFFRPMPNPEKLEGGDFLVVGRVTLPDRASRVLLLFKPRKDTEKEAYQILAIDNDLSRFPEGAYRFVNTSTQNLTGRMGQQLFELKPQAFLIVDASSSVDSFGNVELALYRKEDGVSKRIYSSVWHVKKSRRTTVFLSTSQSRVQEIEVKKIVEPLVPVKKTAE
;
A
#
# COMPACT_ATOMS: atom_id res chain seq x y z
N MET A 1 -32.12 81.24 -38.05
CA MET A 1 -33.15 80.17 -38.08
C MET A 1 -32.48 78.86 -37.67
N LYS A 2 -33.06 78.15 -36.68
CA LYS A 2 -32.70 76.77 -36.25
C LYS A 2 -33.06 75.75 -37.37
N PRO A 3 -32.80 74.44 -37.20
CA PRO A 3 -31.53 73.72 -37.00
C PRO A 3 -31.42 72.53 -37.99
N LEU A 4 -30.34 71.72 -37.98
CA LEU A 4 -30.48 70.27 -38.17
C LEU A 4 -29.23 69.51 -37.67
N PHE A 5 -29.50 68.45 -36.90
CA PHE A 5 -28.57 67.48 -36.31
C PHE A 5 -27.91 66.61 -37.39
N THR A 6 -26.82 65.88 -37.05
CA THR A 6 -26.83 64.40 -36.92
C THR A 6 -25.42 63.75 -37.02
N ASN A 7 -25.15 62.89 -36.03
CA ASN A 7 -24.27 61.70 -35.94
C ASN A 7 -22.73 61.77 -35.96
N PHE A 8 -22.18 61.57 -34.76
CA PHE A 8 -20.87 60.97 -34.48
C PHE A 8 -20.96 59.43 -34.57
N ALA A 9 -20.08 58.79 -35.34
CA ALA A 9 -19.84 57.35 -35.29
C ALA A 9 -18.48 57.12 -34.60
N ILE A 10 -18.50 56.45 -33.44
CA ILE A 10 -17.30 56.01 -32.72
C ILE A 10 -17.07 54.53 -33.11
N LEU A 11 -15.92 54.27 -33.72
CA LEU A 11 -15.45 52.94 -34.07
C LEU A 11 -14.72 52.32 -32.86
N THR A 12 -15.35 51.35 -32.20
CA THR A 12 -14.75 50.61 -31.09
C THR A 12 -14.05 49.36 -31.63
N LEU A 13 -12.72 49.32 -31.52
CA LEU A 13 -11.89 48.15 -31.83
C LEU A 13 -11.94 47.16 -30.64
N ILE A 14 -12.54 45.98 -30.85
CA ILE A 14 -12.57 44.90 -29.86
C ILE A 14 -11.27 44.10 -30.00
N ILE A 15 -10.43 44.13 -28.96
CA ILE A 15 -9.27 43.24 -28.81
C ILE A 15 -9.78 41.90 -28.29
N THR A 16 -9.82 40.87 -29.14
CA THR A 16 -10.06 39.49 -28.74
C THR A 16 -8.82 38.94 -28.03
N ALA A 17 -8.83 38.94 -26.71
CA ALA A 17 -7.88 38.17 -25.92
C ALA A 17 -8.20 36.68 -26.08
N GLY A 18 -7.34 35.96 -26.81
CA GLY A 18 -7.37 34.50 -26.87
C GLY A 18 -7.03 33.92 -25.51
N GLY A 19 -8.07 33.58 -24.74
CA GLY A 19 -7.95 32.79 -23.52
C GLY A 19 -7.54 31.36 -23.90
N ALA A 20 -6.26 31.04 -23.68
CA ALA A 20 -5.86 29.66 -23.54
C ALA A 20 -6.54 29.10 -22.28
N SER A 21 -7.60 28.33 -22.48
CA SER A 21 -8.22 27.54 -21.42
C SER A 21 -7.20 26.50 -20.94
N PHE A 22 -6.44 26.84 -19.92
CA PHE A 22 -5.82 25.84 -19.05
C PHE A 22 -6.97 25.13 -18.34
N VAL A 23 -7.43 24.04 -18.93
CA VAL A 23 -8.18 23.02 -18.19
C VAL A 23 -7.15 22.36 -17.27
N ALA A 24 -6.90 23.01 -16.13
CA ALA A 24 -6.35 22.32 -14.98
C ALA A 24 -7.41 21.28 -14.61
N ALA A 25 -7.10 20.00 -14.83
CA ALA A 25 -7.88 18.91 -14.29
C ALA A 25 -7.99 19.14 -12.78
N GLN A 26 -9.16 19.59 -12.34
CA GLN A 26 -9.49 19.65 -10.92
C GLN A 26 -9.52 18.20 -10.45
N GLU A 27 -8.48 17.77 -9.73
CA GLU A 27 -8.53 16.55 -8.96
C GLU A 27 -9.72 16.67 -8.01
N GLU A 28 -10.76 15.85 -8.21
CA GLU A 28 -11.90 15.82 -7.30
C GLU A 28 -11.38 15.50 -5.89
N PRO A 29 -11.72 16.32 -4.88
CA PRO A 29 -11.18 16.14 -3.54
C PRO A 29 -11.54 14.74 -3.02
N GLY A 30 -10.50 13.97 -2.66
CA GLY A 30 -10.65 12.59 -2.19
C GLY A 30 -10.41 11.52 -3.23
N MET A 31 -10.04 11.86 -4.47
CA MET A 31 -9.51 10.90 -5.44
C MET A 31 -8.00 10.71 -5.26
N VAL A 32 -7.52 9.48 -5.46
CA VAL A 32 -6.10 9.13 -5.42
C VAL A 32 -5.72 8.28 -6.62
N LYS A 33 -4.46 8.41 -7.05
CA LYS A 33 -3.85 7.58 -8.07
C LYS A 33 -2.65 6.86 -7.47
N ALA A 34 -2.64 5.52 -7.53
CA ALA A 34 -1.56 4.72 -6.97
C ALA A 34 -1.45 3.36 -7.69
N GLU A 35 -0.24 2.79 -7.69
CA GLU A 35 -0.08 1.37 -7.97
C GLU A 35 -0.34 0.56 -6.69
N ILE A 36 -1.26 -0.39 -6.75
CA ILE A 36 -1.63 -1.23 -5.61
C ILE A 36 -0.99 -2.60 -5.73
N LEU A 37 -0.23 -2.98 -4.70
CA LEU A 37 0.25 -4.33 -4.47
C LEU A 37 -0.60 -4.97 -3.37
N THR A 38 -0.88 -6.26 -3.49
CA THR A 38 -1.68 -6.97 -2.47
C THR A 38 -0.93 -8.16 -1.90
N LEU A 39 -1.10 -8.41 -0.61
CA LEU A 39 -0.59 -9.57 0.08
C LEU A 39 -1.58 -10.04 1.15
N GLY A 40 -1.77 -11.36 1.27
CA GLY A 40 -2.62 -11.97 2.29
C GLY A 40 -1.81 -12.52 3.46
N GLU A 41 -2.36 -12.46 4.67
CA GLU A 41 -1.81 -13.14 5.84
C GLU A 41 -1.79 -14.66 5.61
N SER A 42 -2.93 -15.21 5.17
CA SER A 42 -3.13 -16.64 4.94
C SER A 42 -4.06 -16.90 3.74
N GLY A 43 -3.95 -18.10 3.15
CA GLY A 43 -4.80 -18.54 2.05
C GLY A 43 -4.64 -17.75 0.75
N VAL A 44 -5.64 -17.88 -0.12
CA VAL A 44 -5.78 -17.10 -1.36
C VAL A 44 -7.19 -16.51 -1.37
N ILE A 45 -7.30 -15.20 -1.56
CA ILE A 45 -8.58 -14.51 -1.72
C ILE A 45 -8.75 -14.28 -3.21
N LYS A 46 -9.62 -15.05 -3.86
CA LYS A 46 -9.89 -14.90 -5.31
C LYS A 46 -10.98 -13.88 -5.53
N ASP A 47 -11.06 -13.32 -6.73
CA ASP A 47 -12.25 -12.61 -7.25
C ASP A 47 -12.80 -11.45 -6.39
N LEU A 48 -11.91 -10.70 -5.74
CA LEU A 48 -12.28 -9.54 -4.94
C LEU A 48 -12.54 -8.34 -5.86
N HIS A 49 -13.68 -7.68 -5.70
CA HIS A 49 -14.06 -6.53 -6.53
C HIS A 49 -13.88 -5.22 -5.76
N PHE A 50 -13.59 -4.14 -6.48
CA PHE A 50 -13.45 -2.79 -5.95
C PHE A 50 -13.87 -1.76 -7.01
N ARG A 51 -14.18 -0.53 -6.58
CA ARG A 51 -14.57 0.55 -7.50
C ARG A 51 -13.37 1.44 -7.85
N THR A 52 -13.32 1.84 -9.11
CA THR A 52 -12.38 2.80 -9.70
C THR A 52 -13.17 3.86 -10.46
N ILE A 53 -12.51 4.91 -10.94
CA ILE A 53 -13.11 5.89 -11.83
C ILE A 53 -13.58 5.27 -13.17
N ASP A 54 -12.89 4.22 -13.64
CA ASP A 54 -13.18 3.53 -14.89
C ASP A 54 -14.22 2.39 -14.74
N GLY A 55 -14.78 2.19 -13.52
CA GLY A 55 -15.76 1.15 -13.22
C GLY A 55 -15.28 0.16 -12.16
N ILE A 56 -15.65 -1.12 -12.30
CA ILE A 56 -15.36 -2.16 -11.30
C ILE A 56 -14.07 -2.89 -11.67
N GLY A 57 -13.07 -2.76 -10.79
CA GLY A 57 -11.84 -3.55 -10.84
C GLY A 57 -12.01 -4.90 -10.12
N LYS A 58 -11.12 -5.83 -10.46
CA LYS A 58 -11.07 -7.17 -9.87
C LYS A 58 -9.63 -7.56 -9.57
N LEU A 59 -9.39 -8.17 -8.41
CA LEU A 59 -8.07 -8.68 -8.04
C LEU A 59 -8.14 -10.00 -7.28
N SER A 60 -7.00 -10.66 -7.16
CA SER A 60 -6.80 -11.80 -6.25
C SER A 60 -5.62 -11.52 -5.33
N VAL A 61 -5.76 -11.90 -4.06
CA VAL A 61 -4.75 -11.70 -3.02
C VAL A 61 -4.12 -13.04 -2.67
N TYR A 62 -2.79 -13.09 -2.67
CA TYR A 62 -2.02 -14.30 -2.40
C TYR A 62 -1.25 -14.15 -1.09
N SER A 63 -1.09 -15.23 -0.34
CA SER A 63 -0.32 -15.22 0.91
C SER A 63 1.16 -15.59 0.73
N ARG A 64 1.56 -16.19 -0.39
CA ARG A 64 2.94 -16.66 -0.61
C ARG A 64 3.82 -15.67 -1.37
N GLY A 65 3.26 -14.55 -1.80
CA GLY A 65 3.94 -13.52 -2.57
C GLY A 65 2.97 -12.41 -2.95
N PHE A 66 3.50 -11.33 -3.52
CA PHE A 66 2.66 -10.24 -4.00
C PHE A 66 1.80 -10.70 -5.17
N GLY A 67 0.55 -10.26 -5.19
CA GLY A 67 -0.25 -10.28 -6.42
C GLY A 67 0.34 -9.36 -7.48
N PRO A 68 -0.08 -9.49 -8.75
CA PRO A 68 0.28 -8.53 -9.79
C PRO A 68 -0.09 -7.10 -9.36
N PRO A 69 0.79 -6.11 -9.58
CA PRO A 69 0.44 -4.72 -9.31
C PRO A 69 -0.73 -4.29 -10.19
N ILE A 70 -1.64 -3.50 -9.63
CA ILE A 70 -2.75 -2.90 -10.37
C ILE A 70 -2.64 -1.37 -10.33
N GLN A 71 -3.00 -0.71 -11.42
CA GLN A 71 -3.11 0.74 -11.43
C GLN A 71 -4.49 1.12 -10.87
N TYR A 72 -4.51 1.95 -9.82
CA TYR A 72 -5.72 2.42 -9.17
C TYR A 72 -5.88 3.91 -9.40
N GLN A 73 -7.10 4.30 -9.79
CA GLN A 73 -7.56 5.67 -9.75
C GLN A 73 -9.00 5.67 -9.25
N GLY A 74 -9.26 6.36 -8.15
CA GLY A 74 -10.59 6.37 -7.51
C GLY A 74 -10.55 6.95 -6.11
N PRO A 75 -11.63 6.78 -5.33
CA PRO A 75 -11.72 7.34 -3.97
C PRO A 75 -10.60 6.84 -3.05
N GLN A 76 -10.17 7.70 -2.13
CA GLN A 76 -9.16 7.36 -1.13
C GLN A 76 -9.60 6.20 -0.22
N GLU A 77 -10.89 6.12 0.12
CA GLU A 77 -11.46 4.93 0.74
C GLU A 77 -11.75 3.87 -0.33
N MET A 78 -10.89 2.85 -0.39
CA MET A 78 -11.14 1.66 -1.20
C MET A 78 -12.09 0.73 -0.46
N VAL A 79 -13.20 0.38 -1.13
CA VAL A 79 -14.19 -0.59 -0.65
C VAL A 79 -14.07 -1.87 -1.48
N PHE A 80 -13.90 -2.99 -0.78
CA PHE A 80 -13.83 -4.32 -1.37
C PHE A 80 -15.11 -5.09 -1.15
N PHE A 81 -15.61 -5.76 -2.18
CA PHE A 81 -16.90 -6.45 -2.14
C PHE A 81 -16.94 -7.73 -2.98
N ARG A 82 -17.95 -8.56 -2.69
CA ARG A 82 -18.39 -9.70 -3.49
C ARG A 82 -19.68 -9.33 -4.25
N PRO A 83 -19.79 -9.66 -5.55
CA PRO A 83 -21.09 -9.61 -6.21
C PRO A 83 -21.98 -10.67 -5.56
N MET A 84 -23.21 -10.31 -5.15
CA MET A 84 -24.17 -11.32 -4.75
C MET A 84 -24.78 -11.96 -6.00
N PRO A 85 -24.93 -13.30 -6.04
CA PRO A 85 -25.61 -13.96 -7.14
C PRO A 85 -27.12 -13.73 -6.98
N ASN A 86 -27.63 -12.59 -7.45
CA ASN A 86 -29.07 -12.42 -7.63
C ASN A 86 -29.39 -12.03 -9.08
N PRO A 87 -29.83 -12.99 -9.92
CA PRO A 87 -30.09 -12.76 -11.34
C PRO A 87 -31.31 -11.85 -11.63
N GLU A 88 -32.13 -11.50 -10.63
CA GLU A 88 -33.38 -10.75 -10.85
C GLU A 88 -33.30 -9.24 -10.60
N LYS A 89 -32.18 -8.71 -10.07
CA LYS A 89 -32.04 -7.28 -9.75
C LYS A 89 -30.70 -6.71 -10.22
N LEU A 90 -30.59 -6.53 -11.53
CA LEU A 90 -29.41 -5.93 -12.18
C LEU A 90 -29.40 -4.39 -12.13
N GLU A 91 -30.46 -3.74 -11.65
CA GLU A 91 -30.49 -2.29 -11.43
C GLU A 91 -30.47 -2.00 -9.92
N GLY A 92 -29.28 -1.68 -9.40
CA GLY A 92 -29.04 -1.36 -7.99
C GLY A 92 -28.06 -2.28 -7.27
N GLY A 93 -27.78 -3.46 -7.84
CA GLY A 93 -26.67 -4.38 -7.53
C GLY A 93 -26.41 -4.61 -6.04
N ASP A 94 -27.04 -5.62 -5.45
CA ASP A 94 -26.70 -6.10 -4.11
C ASP A 94 -25.25 -6.62 -4.07
N PHE A 95 -24.36 -5.96 -3.32
CA PHE A 95 -22.98 -6.42 -3.07
C PHE A 95 -22.73 -6.65 -1.58
N LEU A 96 -21.96 -7.69 -1.27
CA LEU A 96 -21.47 -7.91 0.09
C LEU A 96 -20.14 -7.19 0.26
N VAL A 97 -20.12 -6.11 1.05
CA VAL A 97 -18.86 -5.47 1.44
C VAL A 97 -18.09 -6.41 2.37
N VAL A 98 -16.86 -6.75 1.99
CA VAL A 98 -15.99 -7.65 2.76
C VAL A 98 -14.77 -6.91 3.34
N GLY A 99 -14.55 -5.65 3.00
CA GLY A 99 -13.50 -4.85 3.61
C GLY A 99 -13.49 -3.40 3.13
N ARG A 100 -12.90 -2.53 3.94
CA ARG A 100 -12.65 -1.12 3.61
C ARG A 100 -11.25 -0.74 4.05
N VAL A 101 -10.62 0.18 3.33
CA VAL A 101 -9.33 0.73 3.71
C VAL A 101 -9.16 2.14 3.16
N THR A 102 -8.61 3.04 3.97
CA THR A 102 -8.20 4.36 3.52
C THR A 102 -6.76 4.30 3.04
N LEU A 103 -6.51 4.70 1.80
CA LEU A 103 -5.18 4.75 1.22
C LEU A 103 -4.35 5.90 1.83
N PRO A 104 -3.03 5.72 2.06
CA PRO A 104 -2.17 6.79 2.54
C PRO A 104 -2.15 7.97 1.58
N ASP A 105 -2.18 9.19 2.12
CA ASP A 105 -2.07 10.40 1.33
C ASP A 105 -0.78 10.42 0.50
N ARG A 106 -0.92 10.80 -0.78
CA ARG A 106 0.19 11.03 -1.71
C ARG A 106 1.10 9.83 -1.95
N ALA A 107 0.69 8.61 -1.59
CA ALA A 107 1.45 7.41 -1.90
C ALA A 107 1.27 7.03 -3.38
N SER A 108 2.37 6.96 -4.12
CA SER A 108 2.34 6.54 -5.53
C SER A 108 2.27 5.02 -5.69
N ARG A 109 2.72 4.28 -4.67
CA ARG A 109 2.62 2.82 -4.56
C ARG A 109 2.13 2.46 -3.16
N VAL A 110 1.13 1.59 -3.06
CA VAL A 110 0.56 1.14 -1.78
C VAL A 110 0.54 -0.38 -1.72
N LEU A 111 1.01 -0.93 -0.60
CA LEU A 111 0.81 -2.32 -0.25
C LEU A 111 -0.45 -2.45 0.61
N LEU A 112 -1.40 -3.25 0.15
CA LEU A 112 -2.56 -3.68 0.92
C LEU A 112 -2.30 -5.06 1.52
N LEU A 113 -2.29 -5.13 2.85
CA LEU A 113 -2.18 -6.36 3.60
C LEU A 113 -3.56 -6.81 4.07
N PHE A 114 -4.03 -7.97 3.59
CA PHE A 114 -5.32 -8.55 3.92
C PHE A 114 -5.20 -9.58 5.04
N LYS A 115 -6.00 -9.41 6.09
CA LYS A 115 -6.11 -10.33 7.23
C LYS A 115 -7.57 -10.76 7.41
N PRO A 116 -7.89 -12.06 7.42
CA PRO A 116 -9.24 -12.52 7.72
C PRO A 116 -9.69 -12.08 9.11
N ARG A 117 -10.91 -11.54 9.20
CA ARG A 117 -11.57 -11.29 10.48
C ARG A 117 -12.13 -12.60 11.01
N LYS A 118 -11.75 -12.95 12.24
CA LYS A 118 -12.21 -14.17 12.93
C LYS A 118 -13.36 -13.92 13.89
N ASP A 119 -13.75 -12.67 14.06
CA ASP A 119 -14.80 -12.20 14.96
C ASP A 119 -16.18 -12.11 14.29
N THR A 120 -16.32 -12.61 13.06
CA THR A 120 -17.59 -12.64 12.33
C THR A 120 -17.73 -13.94 11.55
N GLU A 121 -18.96 -14.42 11.42
CA GLU A 121 -19.31 -15.60 10.62
C GLU A 121 -19.32 -15.30 9.12
N LYS A 122 -19.46 -14.03 8.72
CA LYS A 122 -19.43 -13.61 7.32
C LYS A 122 -18.00 -13.38 6.87
N GLU A 123 -17.74 -13.61 5.57
CA GLU A 123 -16.45 -13.26 4.98
C GLU A 123 -16.18 -11.76 5.18
N ALA A 124 -15.12 -11.44 5.93
CA ALA A 124 -14.68 -10.08 6.15
C ALA A 124 -13.16 -10.03 6.37
N TYR A 125 -12.57 -8.90 6.00
CA TYR A 125 -11.13 -8.67 6.05
C TYR A 125 -10.82 -7.38 6.80
N GLN A 126 -9.82 -7.45 7.68
CA GLN A 126 -9.07 -6.29 8.12
C GLN A 126 -7.99 -6.02 7.07
N ILE A 127 -7.91 -4.77 6.61
CA ILE A 127 -6.98 -4.38 5.55
C ILE A 127 -6.11 -3.25 6.09
N LEU A 128 -4.79 -3.44 6.01
CA LEU A 128 -3.82 -2.39 6.31
C LEU A 128 -3.28 -1.84 4.99
N ALA A 129 -3.40 -0.54 4.78
CA ALA A 129 -2.74 0.15 3.68
C ALA A 129 -1.41 0.73 4.16
N ILE A 130 -0.33 0.29 3.53
CA ILE A 130 1.02 0.69 3.85
C ILE A 130 1.59 1.35 2.62
N ASP A 131 2.07 2.57 2.78
CA ASP A 131 2.83 3.23 1.73
C ASP A 131 4.07 2.40 1.37
N ASN A 132 4.25 2.19 0.07
CA ASN A 132 5.25 1.31 -0.52
C ASN A 132 6.14 2.05 -1.54
N ASP A 133 6.16 3.38 -1.48
CA ASP A 133 7.01 4.23 -2.31
C ASP A 133 8.50 3.95 -2.08
N LEU A 134 9.31 4.05 -3.13
CA LEU A 134 10.76 3.84 -3.04
C LEU A 134 11.47 4.89 -2.17
N SER A 135 10.96 6.11 -2.13
CA SER A 135 11.51 7.19 -1.30
C SER A 135 11.39 6.92 0.20
N ARG A 136 10.36 6.17 0.60
CA ARG A 136 10.06 5.83 2.00
C ARG A 136 10.45 4.41 2.37
N PHE A 137 10.46 3.50 1.39
CA PHE A 137 10.95 2.14 1.51
C PHE A 137 12.02 1.87 0.44
N PRO A 138 13.29 2.22 0.70
CA PRO A 138 14.34 2.20 -0.32
C PRO A 138 14.84 0.80 -0.63
N GLU A 139 15.67 0.74 -1.66
CA GLU A 139 16.39 -0.46 -2.10
C GLU A 139 17.21 -1.11 -0.98
N GLY A 140 17.18 -2.44 -0.87
CA GLY A 140 17.91 -3.19 0.17
C GLY A 140 17.30 -3.09 1.58
N ALA A 141 16.26 -2.28 1.78
CA ALA A 141 15.63 -2.11 3.09
C ALA A 141 14.71 -3.29 3.45
N TYR A 142 14.50 -3.43 4.76
CA TYR A 142 13.59 -4.41 5.35
C TYR A 142 12.45 -3.69 6.06
N ARG A 143 11.22 -4.03 5.72
CA ARG A 143 10.03 -3.61 6.47
C ARG A 143 9.61 -4.74 7.39
N PHE A 144 9.65 -4.52 8.69
CA PHE A 144 9.13 -5.46 9.68
C PHE A 144 7.70 -5.08 10.03
N VAL A 145 6.80 -6.06 9.98
CA VAL A 145 5.38 -5.91 10.34
C VAL A 145 5.09 -6.88 11.48
N ASN A 146 4.71 -6.33 12.65
CA ASN A 146 4.36 -7.15 13.80
C ASN A 146 2.86 -7.42 13.80
N THR A 147 2.49 -8.62 13.35
CA THR A 147 1.10 -9.07 13.40
C THR A 147 0.79 -9.85 14.68
N SER A 148 1.78 -10.10 15.53
CA SER A 148 1.60 -10.68 16.86
C SER A 148 0.92 -9.71 17.83
N THR A 149 0.55 -10.22 19.01
CA THR A 149 -0.03 -9.44 20.11
C THR A 149 1.02 -8.93 21.10
N GLN A 150 2.30 -9.20 20.86
CA GLN A 150 3.39 -8.91 21.79
C GLN A 150 4.25 -7.74 21.31
N ASN A 151 4.76 -6.93 22.23
CA ASN A 151 5.84 -6.00 21.93
C ASN A 151 7.11 -6.80 21.62
N LEU A 152 7.74 -6.49 20.50
CA LEU A 152 9.00 -7.10 20.10
C LEU A 152 10.10 -6.04 20.13
N THR A 153 11.28 -6.42 20.58
CA THR A 153 12.50 -5.67 20.28
C THR A 153 13.37 -6.49 19.34
N GLY A 154 14.17 -5.81 18.54
CA GLY A 154 15.01 -6.48 17.56
C GLY A 154 16.32 -5.75 17.35
N ARG A 155 17.27 -6.50 16.80
CA ARG A 155 18.54 -6.01 16.33
C ARG A 155 18.78 -6.54 14.93
N MET A 156 19.01 -5.66 13.96
CA MET A 156 19.47 -6.04 12.63
C MET A 156 20.81 -5.37 12.37
N GLY A 157 21.89 -6.14 12.37
CA GLY A 157 23.24 -5.61 12.37
C GLY A 157 23.48 -4.79 13.64
N GLN A 158 23.76 -3.49 13.48
CA GLN A 158 23.93 -2.56 14.60
C GLN A 158 22.63 -1.80 14.96
N GLN A 159 21.59 -1.87 14.13
CA GLN A 159 20.36 -1.14 14.37
C GLN A 159 19.46 -1.89 15.34
N LEU A 160 19.18 -1.25 16.48
CA LEU A 160 18.16 -1.69 17.44
C LEU A 160 16.80 -1.07 17.09
N PHE A 161 15.73 -1.82 17.34
CA PHE A 161 14.38 -1.32 17.14
C PHE A 161 13.39 -1.93 18.13
N GLU A 162 12.30 -1.21 18.37
CA GLU A 162 11.11 -1.70 19.06
C GLU A 162 9.94 -1.72 18.07
N LEU A 163 9.13 -2.76 18.14
CA LEU A 163 7.99 -2.96 17.26
C LEU A 163 6.78 -3.42 18.06
N LYS A 164 5.85 -2.47 18.28
CA LYS A 164 4.58 -2.69 18.98
C LYS A 164 3.64 -3.61 18.17
N PRO A 165 2.67 -4.27 18.80
CA PRO A 165 1.61 -5.01 18.13
C PRO A 165 0.94 -4.17 17.04
N GLN A 166 0.70 -4.77 15.88
CA GLN A 166 0.07 -4.15 14.71
C GLN A 166 0.83 -2.94 14.14
N ALA A 167 2.07 -2.69 14.58
CA ALA A 167 2.92 -1.67 14.01
C ALA A 167 3.82 -2.25 12.91
N PHE A 168 4.40 -1.37 12.12
CA PHE A 168 5.49 -1.68 11.22
C PHE A 168 6.61 -0.65 11.35
N LEU A 169 7.82 -1.04 10.92
CA LEU A 169 8.95 -0.12 10.79
C LEU A 169 9.84 -0.56 9.63
N ILE A 170 10.66 0.37 9.13
CA ILE A 170 11.62 0.12 8.07
C ILE A 170 13.03 0.22 8.66
N VAL A 171 13.86 -0.77 8.36
CA VAL A 171 15.27 -0.86 8.71
C VAL A 171 16.08 -0.82 7.42
N ASP A 172 17.04 0.11 7.36
CA ASP A 172 18.07 0.06 6.33
C ASP A 172 19.18 -0.89 6.76
N ALA A 173 19.08 -2.14 6.30
CA ALA A 173 20.07 -3.16 6.58
C ALA A 173 21.36 -2.99 5.77
N SER A 174 21.34 -2.20 4.69
CA SER A 174 22.44 -2.13 3.73
C SER A 174 23.70 -1.48 4.30
N SER A 175 23.54 -0.64 5.34
CA SER A 175 24.63 0.00 6.07
C SER A 175 25.31 -0.90 7.10
N SER A 176 24.71 -2.04 7.43
CA SER A 176 25.14 -2.93 8.52
C SER A 176 25.52 -4.34 8.06
N VAL A 177 25.80 -4.52 6.76
CA VAL A 177 26.25 -5.80 6.21
C VAL A 177 27.74 -6.05 6.45
N ASP A 178 28.12 -7.31 6.60
CA ASP A 178 29.51 -7.75 6.59
C ASP A 178 30.11 -7.71 5.16
N SER A 179 31.39 -8.10 5.03
CA SER A 179 32.10 -8.16 3.74
C SER A 179 31.49 -9.13 2.72
N PHE A 180 30.59 -10.01 3.16
CA PHE A 180 29.87 -10.96 2.31
C PHE A 180 28.42 -10.54 2.05
N GLY A 181 28.01 -9.34 2.49
CA GLY A 181 26.65 -8.85 2.33
C GLY A 181 25.63 -9.47 3.30
N ASN A 182 26.09 -10.11 4.38
CA ASN A 182 25.22 -10.71 5.39
C ASN A 182 24.98 -9.76 6.55
N VAL A 183 23.82 -9.89 7.18
CA VAL A 183 23.44 -9.15 8.38
C VAL A 183 22.76 -10.08 9.37
N GLU A 184 23.16 -10.01 10.63
CA GLU A 184 22.49 -10.72 11.70
C GLU A 184 21.15 -10.07 12.04
N LEU A 185 20.12 -10.88 12.24
CA LEU A 185 18.87 -10.48 12.88
C LEU A 185 18.70 -11.27 14.18
N ALA A 186 18.37 -10.57 15.26
CA ALA A 186 17.87 -11.17 16.49
C ALA A 186 16.58 -10.46 16.92
N LEU A 187 15.60 -11.23 17.38
CA LEU A 187 14.36 -10.71 17.98
C LEU A 187 14.25 -11.17 19.42
N TYR A 188 13.72 -10.29 20.24
CA TYR A 188 13.59 -10.47 21.67
C TYR A 188 12.18 -10.11 22.13
N ARG A 189 11.73 -10.78 23.19
CA ARG A 189 10.55 -10.41 23.97
C ARG A 189 10.99 -10.04 25.37
N LYS A 190 10.35 -9.03 25.95
CA LYS A 190 10.51 -8.70 27.36
C LYS A 190 9.53 -9.51 28.20
N GLU A 191 10.02 -10.25 29.18
CA GLU A 191 9.24 -11.07 30.11
C GLU A 191 9.83 -10.83 31.50
N ASP A 192 9.00 -10.38 32.44
CA ASP A 192 9.40 -10.02 33.82
C ASP A 192 10.64 -9.10 33.91
N GLY A 193 10.74 -8.14 32.99
CA GLY A 193 11.86 -7.20 32.92
C GLY A 193 13.10 -7.74 32.19
N VAL A 194 13.17 -9.04 31.92
CA VAL A 194 14.29 -9.71 31.25
C VAL A 194 14.02 -9.81 29.75
N SER A 195 15.04 -9.51 28.93
CA SER A 195 14.95 -9.68 27.47
C SER A 195 15.33 -11.10 27.09
N LYS A 196 14.34 -11.88 26.64
CA LYS A 196 14.53 -13.24 26.13
C LYS A 196 14.64 -13.21 24.61
N ARG A 197 15.70 -13.78 24.04
CA ARG A 197 15.83 -13.95 22.59
C ARG A 197 14.88 -15.05 22.12
N ILE A 198 14.01 -14.73 21.16
CA ILE A 198 12.98 -15.63 20.63
C ILE A 198 13.23 -16.05 19.18
N TYR A 199 14.10 -15.34 18.47
CA TYR A 199 14.50 -15.65 17.10
C TYR A 199 15.90 -15.12 16.82
N SER A 200 16.66 -15.84 15.99
CA SER A 200 17.95 -15.39 15.48
C SER A 200 18.19 -15.98 14.09
N SER A 201 18.74 -15.19 13.18
CA SER A 201 19.08 -15.64 11.83
C SER A 201 20.15 -14.74 11.21
N VAL A 202 20.80 -15.21 10.16
CA VAL A 202 21.72 -14.41 9.33
C VAL A 202 21.11 -14.31 7.95
N TRP A 203 20.94 -13.10 7.45
CA TRP A 203 20.30 -12.83 6.17
C TRP A 203 21.26 -12.16 5.21
N HIS A 204 21.20 -12.56 3.94
CA HIS A 204 21.95 -11.90 2.87
C HIS A 204 21.12 -10.76 2.29
N VAL A 205 21.66 -9.54 2.29
CA VAL A 205 21.00 -8.33 1.81
C VAL A 205 21.34 -8.11 0.35
N LYS A 206 20.31 -7.90 -0.48
CA LYS A 206 20.46 -7.55 -1.90
C LYS A 206 19.87 -6.18 -2.15
N LYS A 207 20.67 -5.24 -2.63
CA LYS A 207 20.21 -3.87 -2.96
C LYS A 207 19.10 -3.87 -4.02
N SER A 208 19.15 -4.77 -5.00
CA SER A 208 18.13 -4.90 -6.06
C SER A 208 16.74 -5.42 -5.59
N ARG A 209 16.47 -5.45 -4.29
CA ARG A 209 15.24 -6.00 -3.72
C ARG A 209 14.85 -5.24 -2.46
N ARG A 210 13.57 -5.29 -2.13
CA ARG A 210 13.05 -4.90 -0.80
C ARG A 210 12.41 -6.10 -0.14
N THR A 211 12.46 -6.19 1.17
CA THR A 211 11.92 -7.35 1.89
C THR A 211 10.90 -6.92 2.92
N THR A 212 9.69 -7.46 2.85
CA THR A 212 8.70 -7.34 3.93
C THR A 212 8.76 -8.60 4.80
N VAL A 213 8.90 -8.42 6.11
CA VAL A 213 9.01 -9.49 7.10
C VAL A 213 7.78 -9.43 8.01
N PHE A 214 6.99 -10.49 8.00
CA PHE A 214 5.88 -10.66 8.94
C PHE A 214 6.35 -11.42 10.15
N LEU A 215 6.04 -10.88 11.33
CA LEU A 215 6.31 -11.46 12.63
C LEU A 215 4.98 -11.79 13.31
N SER A 216 4.65 -13.09 13.38
CA SER A 216 3.41 -13.59 13.97
C SER A 216 3.69 -14.53 15.13
N THR A 217 2.77 -14.62 16.08
CA THR A 217 2.84 -15.65 17.13
C THR A 217 2.86 -17.02 16.47
N SER A 218 3.87 -17.82 16.79
CA SER A 218 3.99 -19.18 16.27
C SER A 218 2.93 -20.09 16.90
N GLN A 219 2.40 -21.02 16.10
CA GLN A 219 1.52 -22.09 16.59
C GLN A 219 2.31 -23.31 17.09
N SER A 220 3.63 -23.34 16.86
CA SER A 220 4.52 -24.40 17.31
C SER A 220 4.96 -24.17 18.75
N ARG A 221 5.19 -25.25 19.49
CA ARG A 221 5.79 -25.19 20.85
C ARG A 221 7.30 -24.91 20.83
N VAL A 222 7.95 -25.03 19.67
CA VAL A 222 9.42 -24.95 19.54
C VAL A 222 9.88 -23.53 19.22
N GLN A 223 9.14 -22.82 18.38
CA GLN A 223 9.42 -21.44 18.01
C GLN A 223 8.34 -20.56 18.60
N GLU A 224 8.72 -19.44 19.20
CA GLU A 224 7.75 -18.53 19.82
C GLU A 224 7.20 -17.50 18.83
N ILE A 225 8.00 -17.17 17.80
CA ILE A 225 7.62 -16.26 16.72
C ILE A 225 7.87 -16.95 15.38
N GLU A 226 6.89 -16.84 14.48
CA GLU A 226 7.02 -17.22 13.08
C GLU A 226 7.53 -16.00 12.31
N VAL A 227 8.52 -16.22 11.44
CA VAL A 227 9.13 -15.18 10.62
C VAL A 227 8.95 -15.51 9.15
N LYS A 228 8.11 -14.74 8.47
CA LYS A 228 7.79 -14.92 7.05
C LYS A 228 8.33 -13.77 6.23
N LYS A 229 9.26 -14.07 5.33
CA LYS A 229 9.88 -13.09 4.42
C LYS A 229 9.20 -13.13 3.06
N ILE A 230 8.72 -11.98 2.59
CA ILE A 230 8.25 -11.78 1.22
C ILE A 230 9.16 -10.75 0.55
N VAL A 231 9.73 -11.14 -0.58
CA VAL A 231 10.71 -10.34 -1.31
C VAL A 231 10.05 -9.68 -2.51
N GLU A 232 10.17 -8.36 -2.61
CA GLU A 232 9.79 -7.59 -3.79
C GLU A 232 11.06 -7.40 -4.64
N PRO A 233 11.16 -8.03 -5.81
CA PRO A 233 12.25 -7.73 -6.74
C PRO A 233 12.05 -6.31 -7.28
N LEU A 234 13.11 -5.51 -7.26
CA LEU A 234 13.12 -4.24 -7.98
C LEU A 234 13.63 -4.54 -9.39
N VAL A 235 12.75 -4.45 -10.37
CA VAL A 235 13.18 -4.52 -11.77
C VAL A 235 13.92 -3.22 -12.07
N PRO A 236 15.20 -3.26 -12.49
CA PRO A 236 15.87 -2.06 -12.95
C PRO A 236 15.02 -1.46 -14.08
N VAL A 237 14.62 -0.20 -13.95
CA VAL A 237 14.06 0.53 -15.09
C VAL A 237 15.13 0.45 -16.17
N LYS A 238 14.87 -0.31 -17.26
CA LYS A 238 15.72 -0.21 -18.44
C LYS A 238 15.70 1.27 -18.80
N LYS A 239 16.85 1.95 -18.66
CA LYS A 239 17.01 3.26 -19.27
C LYS A 239 16.75 3.05 -20.76
N THR A 240 15.57 3.46 -21.23
CA THR A 240 15.35 3.67 -22.65
C THR A 240 16.41 4.69 -23.03
N ALA A 241 17.35 4.30 -23.87
CA ALA A 241 18.31 5.24 -24.43
C ALA A 241 17.50 6.31 -25.16
N GLU A 242 17.59 7.55 -24.69
CA GLU A 242 17.27 8.74 -25.48
C GLU A 242 18.32 8.93 -26.58
#